data_AF-A0A7X8VE50-F1
#
_entry.id   AF-A0A7X8VE50-F1
#
_cell.length_a   1.000
_cell.length_b   1.000
_cell.length_c   1.000
_cell.angle_alpha   90.00
_cell.angle_beta   90.00
_cell.angle_gamma   90.00
#
_symmetry.space_group_name_H-M   'P 1'
#
loop_
_entity.id
_entity.type
_entity.pdbx_description
1 polymer ?
#
loop_
_entity_poly.entity_id
_entity_poly.type
_entity_poly.pdbx_seq_one_letter_code
_entity_poly.pdbx_strand_id
1 'polypeptide(L)'
;MILQALKEYYDRKAADPDSDIAPEGWEFKEIPYIVVLDSDGSLISIEDTREGEGRQKRAKAFLVPQGVKKTYGIAANLLWDSAGYVFGIDKKGDTERALKQKQAFIERLDNELGEIPVVKIVMKFLDNITFDRLVKESCWEEIRESFPNISFRLINENNLICRHPDVIEKVKSLLKTKKDDASGVCLVTGERTKIQQLHTSIKGVYGTQTTGGNIVSFNLDAFRSYGKKQGLNAPVGAEAEFAYTTALNTLLHKDSKQHLLIGDATTVFWSEKKSAFESDFAFFFKEPDKDDPDIGTQKVKALFESIETGAYRDDDSNTRFYILGLAPNSARIAIRFWQVGTISEFATRIRQYFEDFSIIKPPNEPEYYSIWRILVNIATQDKTENIPPNLAGDFMRSILDGTPYPATLMQAAIRRIHSDSEYRVKPVRAALIKAYLNRYNRFYPN
;
A
#
# COMPACT_ATOMS: atom_id res chain seq x y z
N MET A 1 7.39 -2.54 -17.85
CA MET A 1 5.92 -2.50 -17.62
C MET A 1 5.68 -2.43 -16.11
N ILE A 2 4.69 -1.66 -15.61
CA ILE A 2 4.48 -1.45 -14.14
C ILE A 2 4.29 -2.78 -13.39
N LEU A 3 3.38 -3.64 -13.86
CA LEU A 3 3.06 -4.92 -13.20
C LEU A 3 4.27 -5.87 -13.15
N GLN A 4 5.09 -5.85 -14.21
CA GLN A 4 6.32 -6.63 -14.26
C GLN A 4 7.33 -6.14 -13.23
N ALA A 5 7.56 -4.82 -13.13
CA ALA A 5 8.50 -4.26 -12.15
C ALA A 5 8.04 -4.50 -10.69
N LEU A 6 6.73 -4.53 -10.44
CA LEU A 6 6.16 -4.92 -9.14
C LEU A 6 6.32 -6.42 -8.86
N LYS A 7 6.17 -7.28 -9.87
CA LYS A 7 6.46 -8.72 -9.74
C LYS A 7 7.95 -8.94 -9.43
N GLU A 8 8.85 -8.28 -10.14
CA GLU A 8 10.29 -8.37 -9.90
C GLU A 8 10.66 -7.91 -8.48
N TYR A 9 10.01 -6.86 -7.97
CA TYR A 9 10.14 -6.45 -6.57
C TYR A 9 9.65 -7.52 -5.60
N TYR A 10 8.49 -8.13 -5.86
CA TYR A 10 7.99 -9.26 -5.07
C TYR A 10 8.99 -10.41 -5.06
N ASP A 11 9.45 -10.85 -6.24
CA ASP A 11 10.37 -11.98 -6.39
C ASP A 11 11.67 -11.74 -5.61
N ARG A 12 12.25 -10.53 -5.71
CA ARG A 12 13.43 -10.14 -4.91
C ARG A 12 13.16 -10.21 -3.42
N LYS A 13 12.04 -9.65 -2.97
CA LYS A 13 11.68 -9.62 -1.55
C LYS A 13 11.33 -11.02 -1.03
N ALA A 14 10.79 -11.90 -1.86
CA ALA A 14 10.46 -13.28 -1.48
C ALA A 14 11.71 -14.17 -1.42
N ALA A 15 12.74 -13.86 -2.20
CA ALA A 15 14.03 -14.54 -2.16
C ALA A 15 14.93 -14.11 -0.98
N ASP A 16 14.66 -12.96 -0.36
CA ASP A 16 15.38 -12.43 0.79
C ASP A 16 14.86 -13.08 2.10
N PRO A 17 15.68 -13.89 2.82
CA PRO A 17 15.25 -14.55 4.05
C PRO A 17 14.86 -13.58 5.18
N ASP A 18 15.38 -12.36 5.16
CA ASP A 18 15.12 -11.33 6.17
C ASP A 18 13.90 -10.45 5.82
N SER A 19 13.19 -10.77 4.74
CA SER A 19 12.09 -9.97 4.24
C SER A 19 10.75 -10.46 4.76
N ASP A 20 9.99 -9.56 5.38
CA ASP A 20 8.63 -9.81 5.87
C ASP A 20 7.55 -9.79 4.76
N ILE A 21 7.90 -10.14 3.52
CA ILE A 21 6.89 -10.19 2.45
C ILE A 21 6.08 -11.49 2.56
N ALA A 22 4.77 -11.42 2.34
CA ALA A 22 3.93 -12.61 2.43
C ALA A 22 4.25 -13.63 1.31
N PRO A 23 4.43 -14.92 1.64
CA PRO A 23 4.61 -15.96 0.64
C PRO A 23 3.33 -16.21 -0.17
N GLU A 24 3.46 -16.83 -1.35
CA GLU A 24 2.33 -17.13 -2.25
C GLU A 24 1.16 -17.82 -1.53
N GLY A 25 -0.03 -17.24 -1.67
CA GLY A 25 -1.26 -17.73 -1.04
C GLY A 25 -1.46 -17.30 0.42
N TRP A 26 -0.63 -16.39 0.93
CA TRP A 26 -0.76 -15.80 2.26
C TRP A 26 -0.85 -14.27 2.18
N GLU A 27 -1.41 -13.65 3.21
CA GLU A 27 -1.36 -12.20 3.40
C GLU A 27 -1.16 -11.84 4.87
N PHE A 28 -0.56 -10.67 5.13
CA PHE A 28 -0.57 -10.09 6.47
C PHE A 28 -1.89 -9.37 6.72
N LYS A 29 -2.57 -9.74 7.79
CA LYS A 29 -3.87 -9.20 8.14
C LYS A 29 -3.94 -8.78 9.59
N GLU A 30 -4.45 -7.58 9.84
CA GLU A 30 -4.81 -7.14 11.18
C GLU A 30 -5.99 -7.99 11.71
N ILE A 31 -5.74 -8.74 12.79
CA ILE A 31 -6.71 -9.62 13.47
C ILE A 31 -6.95 -9.08 14.89
N PRO A 32 -7.95 -8.20 15.09
CA PRO A 32 -8.23 -7.60 16.40
C PRO A 32 -8.49 -8.59 17.53
N TYR A 33 -9.14 -9.72 17.23
CA TYR A 33 -9.49 -10.70 18.25
C TYR A 33 -9.15 -12.13 17.83
N ILE A 34 -8.66 -12.91 18.80
CA ILE A 34 -8.32 -14.33 18.60
C ILE A 34 -9.17 -15.16 19.55
N VAL A 35 -9.86 -16.14 18.99
CA VAL A 35 -10.57 -17.17 19.74
C VAL A 35 -9.56 -18.21 20.23
N VAL A 36 -9.39 -18.32 21.54
CA VAL A 36 -8.47 -19.29 22.17
C VAL A 36 -9.26 -20.54 22.56
N LEU A 37 -8.83 -21.68 22.02
CA LEU A 37 -9.49 -22.98 22.16
C LEU A 37 -8.64 -23.97 22.96
N ASP A 38 -9.29 -24.84 23.72
CA ASP A 38 -8.64 -26.05 24.23
C ASP A 38 -8.57 -27.17 23.18
N SER A 39 -8.02 -28.32 23.56
CA SER A 39 -7.93 -29.50 22.70
C SER A 39 -9.28 -30.10 22.30
N ASP A 40 -10.36 -29.80 23.04
CA ASP A 40 -11.71 -30.32 22.79
C ASP A 40 -12.55 -29.38 21.91
N GLY A 41 -12.08 -28.16 21.67
CA GLY A 41 -12.78 -27.13 20.90
C GLY A 41 -13.65 -26.23 21.76
N SER A 42 -13.46 -26.23 23.08
CA SER A 42 -14.17 -25.32 23.98
C SER A 42 -13.52 -23.93 23.99
N LEU A 43 -14.33 -22.89 24.13
CA LEU A 43 -13.87 -21.52 24.27
C LEU A 43 -13.22 -21.29 25.64
N ILE A 44 -11.91 -21.07 25.65
CA ILE A 44 -11.17 -20.65 26.84
C ILE A 44 -11.35 -19.14 27.06
N SER A 45 -11.02 -18.33 26.04
CA SER A 45 -11.14 -16.88 26.08
C SER A 45 -11.11 -16.27 24.67
N ILE A 46 -11.46 -14.98 24.57
CA ILE A 46 -11.19 -14.17 23.38
C ILE A 46 -10.12 -13.12 23.70
N GLU A 47 -8.96 -13.25 23.08
CA GLU A 47 -7.81 -12.35 23.26
C GLU A 47 -7.97 -11.10 22.37
N ASP A 48 -7.83 -9.91 22.96
CA ASP A 48 -7.70 -8.63 22.22
C ASP A 48 -6.23 -8.41 21.86
N THR A 49 -5.92 -8.37 20.57
CA THR A 49 -4.54 -8.18 20.07
C THR A 49 -4.19 -6.72 19.83
N ARG A 50 -5.14 -5.81 20.07
CA ARG A 50 -4.97 -4.41 19.75
C ARG A 50 -4.14 -3.70 20.82
N GLU A 51 -3.21 -2.90 20.36
CA GLU A 51 -2.33 -2.09 21.21
C GLU A 51 -2.53 -0.60 20.92
N GLY A 52 -2.22 0.25 21.90
CA GLY A 52 -2.41 1.70 21.83
C GLY A 52 -3.76 2.18 22.40
N GLU A 53 -3.95 3.50 22.42
CA GLU A 53 -5.12 4.15 23.03
C GLU A 53 -5.95 4.95 22.01
N GLY A 54 -7.27 4.99 22.25
CA GLY A 54 -8.21 5.79 21.45
C GLY A 54 -8.17 5.48 19.96
N ARG A 55 -8.05 6.53 19.13
CA ARG A 55 -8.00 6.40 17.65
C ARG A 55 -6.72 5.75 17.11
N GLN A 56 -5.69 5.59 17.95
CA GLN A 56 -4.44 4.94 17.57
C GLN A 56 -4.43 3.45 17.90
N LYS A 57 -5.50 2.92 18.52
CA LYS A 57 -5.63 1.50 18.84
C LYS A 57 -5.56 0.66 17.55
N ARG A 58 -4.54 -0.18 17.44
CA ARG A 58 -4.23 -0.96 16.22
C ARG A 58 -4.09 -2.44 16.56
N ALA A 59 -4.73 -3.30 15.78
CA ALA A 59 -4.57 -4.75 15.90
C ALA A 59 -3.21 -5.23 15.39
N LYS A 60 -2.68 -6.29 16.01
CA LYS A 60 -1.51 -6.99 15.48
C LYS A 60 -1.81 -7.59 14.11
N ALA A 61 -0.81 -7.54 13.24
CA ALA A 61 -0.86 -8.19 11.94
C ALA A 61 -0.37 -9.64 12.07
N PHE A 62 -1.12 -10.57 11.49
CA PHE A 62 -0.79 -11.99 11.46
C PHE A 62 -0.72 -12.47 10.02
N LEU A 63 0.18 -13.41 9.75
CA LEU A 63 0.23 -14.10 8.46
C LEU A 63 -0.92 -15.12 8.41
N VAL A 64 -1.86 -14.93 7.48
CA VAL A 64 -3.04 -15.77 7.32
C VAL A 64 -3.21 -16.21 5.86
N PRO A 65 -3.96 -17.30 5.58
CA PRO A 65 -4.27 -17.67 4.21
C PRO A 65 -4.93 -16.50 3.47
N GLN A 66 -4.56 -16.29 2.21
CA GLN A 66 -5.03 -15.15 1.43
C GLN A 66 -6.56 -15.12 1.37
N GLY A 67 -7.12 -13.95 1.70
CA GLY A 67 -8.55 -13.72 1.70
C GLY A 67 -9.14 -13.78 0.30
N VAL A 68 -10.37 -14.24 0.20
CA VAL A 68 -11.11 -14.23 -1.05
C VAL A 68 -11.74 -12.87 -1.28
N LYS A 69 -11.69 -12.40 -2.53
CA LYS A 69 -12.37 -11.17 -2.90
C LYS A 69 -13.88 -11.39 -2.90
N LYS A 70 -14.55 -10.88 -1.87
CA LYS A 70 -16.01 -10.94 -1.72
C LYS A 70 -16.65 -9.94 -2.69
N THR A 71 -17.55 -10.41 -3.56
CA THR A 71 -18.43 -9.54 -4.37
C THR A 71 -19.76 -9.38 -3.63
N TYR A 72 -20.89 -9.22 -4.33
CA TYR A 72 -22.21 -9.21 -3.70
C TYR A 72 -22.57 -10.56 -3.05
N GLY A 73 -21.93 -11.66 -3.48
CA GLY A 73 -22.14 -13.01 -2.96
C GLY A 73 -21.46 -13.30 -1.62
N ILE A 74 -21.78 -14.47 -1.06
CA ILE A 74 -21.18 -15.00 0.17
C ILE A 74 -19.92 -15.78 -0.22
N ALA A 75 -18.79 -15.41 0.37
CA ALA A 75 -17.52 -16.08 0.18
C ALA A 75 -16.73 -15.99 1.48
N ALA A 76 -16.44 -17.15 2.07
CA ALA A 76 -15.72 -17.27 3.33
C ALA A 76 -14.21 -17.32 3.10
N ASN A 77 -13.43 -16.76 4.01
CA ASN A 77 -11.98 -16.94 4.11
C ASN A 77 -11.64 -18.27 4.83
N LEU A 78 -10.35 -18.62 4.90
CA LEU A 78 -9.89 -19.90 5.47
C LEU A 78 -9.22 -19.67 6.84
N LEU A 79 -9.83 -20.18 7.92
CA LEU A 79 -9.37 -20.08 9.32
C LEU A 79 -9.27 -18.64 9.89
N TRP A 80 -9.85 -17.67 9.20
CA TRP A 80 -10.11 -16.34 9.72
C TRP A 80 -11.26 -15.73 8.92
N ASP A 81 -12.09 -14.88 9.50
CA ASP A 81 -13.05 -14.04 8.77
C ASP A 81 -13.62 -12.96 9.70
N SER A 82 -14.53 -12.10 9.22
CA SER A 82 -15.25 -11.19 10.09
C SER A 82 -16.10 -11.95 11.11
N ALA A 83 -16.38 -11.31 12.25
CA ALA A 83 -17.23 -11.87 13.30
C ALA A 83 -18.59 -12.36 12.79
N GLY A 84 -19.11 -11.78 11.70
CA GLY A 84 -20.34 -12.24 11.08
C GLY A 84 -20.24 -13.63 10.44
N TYR A 85 -19.14 -13.93 9.76
CA TYR A 85 -18.87 -15.28 9.23
C TYR A 85 -18.50 -16.27 10.33
N VAL A 86 -17.79 -15.83 11.39
CA VAL A 86 -17.36 -16.74 12.46
C VAL A 86 -18.51 -17.09 13.41
N PHE A 87 -19.27 -16.10 13.87
CA PHE A 87 -20.32 -16.30 14.88
C PHE A 87 -21.74 -16.33 14.32
N GLY A 88 -21.94 -16.02 13.03
CA GLY A 88 -23.27 -15.96 12.44
C GLY A 88 -24.08 -14.76 12.94
N ILE A 89 -23.44 -13.59 13.04
CA ILE A 89 -24.06 -12.32 13.46
C ILE A 89 -24.08 -11.33 12.29
N ASP A 90 -25.09 -10.47 12.21
CA ASP A 90 -25.19 -9.45 11.16
C ASP A 90 -25.37 -8.04 11.75
N LYS A 91 -24.79 -7.04 11.07
CA LYS A 91 -24.81 -5.63 11.49
C LYS A 91 -26.17 -4.96 11.31
N LYS A 92 -26.97 -5.44 10.36
CA LYS A 92 -28.27 -4.89 9.98
C LYS A 92 -29.44 -5.75 10.47
N GLY A 93 -29.17 -6.77 11.29
CA GLY A 93 -30.18 -7.70 11.79
C GLY A 93 -30.68 -8.70 10.74
N ASP A 94 -29.99 -8.87 9.62
CA ASP A 94 -30.31 -9.89 8.60
C ASP A 94 -29.78 -11.26 9.07
N THR A 95 -30.57 -11.91 9.93
CA THR A 95 -30.23 -13.21 10.54
C THR A 95 -30.10 -14.32 9.51
N GLU A 96 -30.87 -14.30 8.43
CA GLU A 96 -30.80 -15.31 7.38
C GLU A 96 -29.47 -15.25 6.64
N ARG A 97 -29.02 -14.04 6.27
CA ARG A 97 -27.72 -13.86 5.61
C ARG A 97 -26.56 -14.24 6.52
N ALA A 98 -26.62 -13.88 7.80
CA ALA A 98 -25.59 -14.24 8.78
C ALA A 98 -25.44 -15.76 8.93
N LEU A 99 -26.54 -16.51 9.00
CA LEU A 99 -26.51 -17.96 9.06
C LEU A 99 -25.87 -18.56 7.79
N LYS A 100 -26.21 -18.03 6.62
CA LYS A 100 -25.59 -18.45 5.34
C LYS A 100 -24.08 -18.14 5.30
N GLN A 101 -23.64 -17.04 5.89
CA GLN A 101 -22.22 -16.70 6.00
C GLN A 101 -21.47 -17.67 6.91
N LYS A 102 -22.02 -17.96 8.09
CA LYS A 102 -21.45 -18.97 9.00
C LYS A 102 -21.38 -20.34 8.36
N GLN A 103 -22.46 -20.76 7.71
CA GLN A 103 -22.51 -22.03 7.00
C GLN A 103 -21.44 -22.10 5.89
N ALA A 104 -21.30 -21.05 5.07
CA ALA A 104 -20.26 -21.00 4.04
C ALA A 104 -18.83 -21.04 4.62
N PHE A 105 -18.62 -20.51 5.83
CA PHE A 105 -17.34 -20.60 6.54
C PHE A 105 -17.05 -22.03 6.99
N ILE A 106 -18.01 -22.69 7.62
CA ILE A 106 -17.93 -24.09 8.05
C ILE A 106 -17.72 -25.03 6.85
N GLU A 107 -18.53 -24.90 5.81
CA GLU A 107 -18.44 -25.72 4.59
C GLU A 107 -17.08 -25.57 3.92
N ARG A 108 -16.54 -24.36 3.84
CA ARG A 108 -15.22 -24.15 3.25
C ARG A 108 -14.12 -24.81 4.08
N LEU A 109 -14.18 -24.68 5.40
CA LEU A 109 -13.22 -25.32 6.30
C LEU A 109 -13.27 -26.85 6.17
N ASP A 110 -14.47 -27.43 6.14
CA ASP A 110 -14.67 -28.87 6.02
C ASP A 110 -14.12 -29.40 4.68
N ASN A 111 -14.53 -28.77 3.57
CA ASN A 111 -14.13 -29.19 2.22
C ASN A 111 -12.63 -29.03 1.95
N GLU A 112 -12.01 -27.94 2.40
CA GLU A 112 -10.60 -27.65 2.09
C GLU A 112 -9.63 -28.21 3.14
N LEU A 113 -10.04 -28.31 4.42
CA LEU A 113 -9.15 -28.60 5.56
C LEU A 113 -9.73 -29.59 6.60
N GLY A 114 -10.94 -30.13 6.43
CA GLY A 114 -11.67 -30.88 7.46
C GLY A 114 -10.99 -32.17 7.95
N GLU A 115 -10.07 -32.72 7.18
CA GLU A 115 -9.28 -33.90 7.57
C GLU A 115 -8.22 -33.59 8.64
N ILE A 116 -7.79 -32.33 8.75
CA ILE A 116 -6.68 -31.92 9.62
C ILE A 116 -7.14 -31.89 11.10
N PRO A 117 -6.47 -32.60 12.03
CA PRO A 117 -6.90 -32.69 13.42
C PRO A 117 -7.11 -31.33 14.11
N VAL A 118 -6.19 -30.38 13.94
CA VAL A 118 -6.31 -29.04 14.56
C VAL A 118 -7.49 -28.24 14.00
N VAL A 119 -7.91 -28.50 12.76
CA VAL A 119 -9.07 -27.82 12.16
C VAL A 119 -10.37 -28.41 12.67
N LYS A 120 -10.41 -29.72 12.98
CA LYS A 120 -11.57 -30.35 13.64
C LYS A 120 -11.89 -29.72 15.01
N ILE A 121 -10.87 -29.21 15.72
CA ILE A 121 -11.06 -28.47 16.97
C ILE A 121 -11.84 -27.16 16.71
N VAL A 122 -11.47 -26.42 15.65
CA VAL A 122 -12.18 -25.21 15.22
C VAL A 122 -13.62 -25.56 14.79
N MET A 123 -13.82 -26.65 14.05
CA MET A 123 -15.15 -27.10 13.64
C MET A 123 -16.04 -27.42 14.85
N LYS A 124 -15.53 -28.17 15.82
CA LYS A 124 -16.24 -28.43 17.09
C LYS A 124 -16.59 -27.14 17.83
N PHE A 125 -15.70 -26.15 17.84
CA PHE A 125 -16.01 -24.84 18.41
C PHE A 125 -17.17 -24.17 17.67
N LEU A 126 -17.11 -24.11 16.33
CA LEU A 126 -18.13 -23.44 15.51
C LEU A 126 -19.52 -24.09 15.66
N ASP A 127 -19.57 -25.41 15.87
CA ASP A 127 -20.80 -26.16 16.06
C ASP A 127 -21.40 -25.98 17.47
N ASN A 128 -20.55 -25.91 18.50
CA ASN A 128 -21.00 -25.94 19.90
C ASN A 128 -21.09 -24.56 20.57
N ILE A 129 -20.49 -23.52 19.99
CA ILE A 129 -20.47 -22.18 20.61
C ILE A 129 -21.88 -21.58 20.68
N THR A 130 -22.28 -21.14 21.87
CA THR A 130 -23.57 -20.51 22.14
C THR A 130 -23.41 -19.01 22.43
N PHE A 131 -24.47 -18.24 22.13
CA PHE A 131 -24.52 -16.81 22.46
C PHE A 131 -24.35 -16.55 23.97
N ASP A 132 -24.95 -17.37 24.83
CA ASP A 132 -24.83 -17.23 26.29
C ASP A 132 -23.38 -17.37 26.78
N ARG A 133 -22.56 -18.15 26.07
CA ARG A 133 -21.13 -18.25 26.39
C ARG A 133 -20.36 -17.05 25.87
N LEU A 134 -20.69 -16.55 24.68
CA LEU A 134 -20.02 -15.39 24.06
C LEU A 134 -20.26 -14.10 24.86
N VAL A 135 -21.48 -13.87 25.35
CA VAL A 135 -21.83 -12.68 26.17
C VAL A 135 -21.04 -12.57 27.47
N LYS A 136 -20.44 -13.67 27.95
CA LYS A 136 -19.56 -13.66 29.13
C LYS A 136 -18.16 -13.12 28.84
N GLU A 137 -17.77 -12.99 27.58
CA GLU A 137 -16.47 -12.42 27.20
C GLU A 137 -16.52 -10.89 27.27
N SER A 138 -15.56 -10.28 27.95
CA SER A 138 -15.53 -8.83 28.19
C SER A 138 -15.49 -7.99 26.90
N CYS A 139 -14.94 -8.55 25.82
CA CYS A 139 -14.85 -7.90 24.51
C CYS A 139 -16.06 -8.14 23.60
N TRP A 140 -17.06 -8.92 24.03
CA TRP A 140 -18.13 -9.39 23.15
C TRP A 140 -18.97 -8.28 22.54
N GLU A 141 -19.41 -7.29 23.33
CA GLU A 141 -20.23 -6.19 22.81
C GLU A 141 -19.48 -5.40 21.74
N GLU A 142 -18.18 -5.15 21.93
CA GLU A 142 -17.36 -4.47 20.93
C GLU A 142 -17.19 -5.30 19.65
N ILE A 143 -17.03 -6.62 19.77
CA ILE A 143 -17.00 -7.54 18.62
C ILE A 143 -18.33 -7.47 17.85
N ARG A 144 -19.45 -7.49 18.58
CA ARG A 144 -20.80 -7.45 18.01
C ARG A 144 -21.09 -6.14 17.28
N GLU A 145 -20.53 -5.02 17.73
CA GLU A 145 -20.73 -3.71 17.09
C GLU A 145 -19.78 -3.47 15.90
N SER A 146 -18.51 -3.87 16.05
CA SER A 146 -17.45 -3.53 15.09
C SER A 146 -17.25 -4.56 13.97
N PHE A 147 -17.74 -5.80 14.13
CA PHE A 147 -17.57 -6.91 13.18
C PHE A 147 -16.10 -7.12 12.74
N PRO A 148 -15.18 -7.24 13.71
CA PRO A 148 -13.74 -7.33 13.44
C PRO A 148 -13.39 -8.65 12.74
N ASN A 149 -12.18 -8.72 12.16
CA ASN A 149 -11.63 -10.01 11.75
C ASN A 149 -11.24 -10.83 12.98
N ILE A 150 -11.50 -12.14 12.90
CA ILE A 150 -11.27 -13.11 13.96
C ILE A 150 -10.50 -14.28 13.38
N SER A 151 -9.56 -14.82 14.16
CA SER A 151 -8.89 -16.09 13.88
C SER A 151 -8.80 -16.92 15.15
N PHE A 152 -8.15 -18.09 15.08
CA PHE A 152 -8.17 -19.10 16.12
C PHE A 152 -6.76 -19.49 16.55
N ARG A 153 -6.60 -19.84 17.82
CA ARG A 153 -5.36 -20.31 18.43
C ARG A 153 -5.67 -21.40 19.44
N LEU A 154 -4.80 -22.40 19.57
CA LEU A 154 -4.87 -23.37 20.66
C LEU A 154 -4.25 -22.80 21.93
N ILE A 155 -4.79 -23.18 23.09
CA ILE A 155 -4.18 -22.84 24.38
C ILE A 155 -2.74 -23.34 24.43
N ASN A 156 -1.84 -22.49 24.95
CA ASN A 156 -0.39 -22.72 25.03
C ASN A 156 0.38 -22.72 23.69
N GLU A 157 -0.28 -22.40 22.56
CA GLU A 157 0.39 -22.17 21.28
C GLU A 157 0.58 -20.67 21.02
N ASN A 158 1.75 -20.28 20.50
CA ASN A 158 2.00 -18.87 20.15
C ASN A 158 1.36 -18.49 18.80
N ASN A 159 1.32 -19.44 17.87
CA ASN A 159 0.87 -19.23 16.51
C ASN A 159 -0.64 -19.46 16.35
N LEU A 160 -1.24 -18.79 15.36
CA LEU A 160 -2.61 -19.08 14.96
C LEU A 160 -2.70 -20.50 14.38
N ILE A 161 -3.87 -21.14 14.49
CA ILE A 161 -4.15 -22.47 13.93
C ILE A 161 -3.87 -22.51 12.42
N CYS A 162 -4.09 -21.39 11.71
CA CYS A 162 -3.79 -21.30 10.29
C CYS A 162 -2.29 -21.44 9.95
N ARG A 163 -1.40 -21.35 10.95
CA ARG A 163 0.04 -21.54 10.82
C ARG A 163 0.52 -22.91 11.32
N HIS A 164 -0.39 -23.82 11.66
CA HIS A 164 -0.04 -25.21 11.95
C HIS A 164 0.61 -25.86 10.70
N PRO A 165 1.68 -26.67 10.83
CA PRO A 165 2.40 -27.25 9.69
C PRO A 165 1.49 -27.95 8.67
N ASP A 166 0.58 -28.81 9.12
CA ASP A 166 -0.36 -29.52 8.24
C ASP A 166 -1.28 -28.57 7.46
N VAL A 167 -1.69 -27.46 8.07
CA VAL A 167 -2.51 -26.44 7.41
C VAL A 167 -1.69 -25.71 6.36
N ILE A 168 -0.44 -25.35 6.67
CA ILE A 168 0.46 -24.70 5.72
C ILE A 168 0.68 -25.58 4.50
N GLU A 169 0.94 -26.87 4.71
CA GLU A 169 1.13 -27.85 3.64
C GLU A 169 -0.13 -28.02 2.79
N LYS A 170 -1.30 -28.14 3.43
CA LYS A 170 -2.58 -28.26 2.72
C LYS A 170 -2.88 -27.01 1.90
N VAL A 171 -2.70 -25.80 2.44
CA VAL A 171 -2.87 -24.53 1.70
C VAL A 171 -1.94 -24.48 0.49
N LYS A 172 -0.68 -24.88 0.65
CA LYS A 172 0.29 -24.97 -0.46
C LYS A 172 -0.16 -25.96 -1.55
N SER A 173 -0.76 -27.10 -1.16
CA SER A 173 -1.29 -28.08 -2.10
C SER A 173 -2.49 -27.54 -2.89
N LEU A 174 -3.40 -26.80 -2.24
CA LEU A 174 -4.58 -26.19 -2.88
C LEU A 174 -4.20 -25.18 -3.97
N LEU A 175 -3.08 -24.47 -3.79
CA LEU A 175 -2.54 -23.56 -4.81
C LEU A 175 -2.08 -24.33 -6.06
N LYS A 176 -1.44 -25.50 -5.89
CA LYS A 176 -0.96 -26.34 -7.00
C LYS A 176 -2.12 -26.92 -7.81
N THR A 177 -3.11 -27.53 -7.16
CA THR A 177 -4.27 -28.13 -7.86
C THR A 177 -5.06 -27.10 -8.68
N LYS A 178 -5.07 -25.83 -8.26
CA LYS A 178 -5.70 -24.74 -9.02
C LYS A 178 -4.93 -24.33 -10.28
N LYS A 179 -3.64 -24.71 -10.44
CA LYS A 179 -2.82 -24.36 -11.62
C LYS A 179 -3.12 -25.24 -12.87
N ASP A 180 -3.73 -26.42 -12.72
CA ASP A 180 -4.00 -27.37 -13.82
C ASP A 180 -5.16 -26.98 -14.77
N ASP A 181 -5.83 -25.85 -14.49
CA ASP A 181 -6.91 -25.25 -15.29
C ASP A 181 -6.38 -24.05 -16.10
N ALA A 182 -5.31 -24.27 -16.87
CA ALA A 182 -4.60 -23.22 -17.59
C ALA A 182 -5.48 -22.60 -18.70
N SER A 183 -5.85 -21.34 -18.50
CA SER A 183 -6.93 -20.65 -19.24
C SER A 183 -6.46 -19.48 -20.10
N GLY A 184 -5.14 -19.25 -20.22
CA GLY A 184 -4.60 -18.21 -21.11
C GLY A 184 -3.10 -17.98 -20.99
N VAL A 185 -2.61 -16.98 -21.71
CA VAL A 185 -1.23 -16.49 -21.62
C VAL A 185 -1.21 -15.26 -20.71
N CYS A 186 -0.36 -15.26 -19.68
CA CYS A 186 -0.17 -14.12 -18.80
C CYS A 186 0.55 -12.99 -19.54
N LEU A 187 -0.02 -11.78 -19.60
CA LEU A 187 0.60 -10.61 -20.24
C LEU A 187 1.82 -10.07 -19.48
N VAL A 188 2.02 -10.46 -18.22
CA VAL A 188 3.17 -10.02 -17.41
C VAL A 188 4.37 -10.95 -17.58
N THR A 189 4.15 -12.28 -17.63
CA THR A 189 5.24 -13.27 -17.67
C THR A 189 5.42 -13.92 -19.05
N GLY A 190 4.41 -13.85 -19.92
CA GLY A 190 4.40 -14.56 -21.21
C GLY A 190 4.07 -16.06 -21.11
N GLU A 191 3.90 -16.59 -19.90
CA GLU A 191 3.67 -18.01 -19.66
C GLU A 191 2.19 -18.39 -19.76
N ARG A 192 1.91 -19.64 -20.14
CA ARG A 192 0.55 -20.20 -20.09
C ARG A 192 0.22 -20.60 -18.66
N THR A 193 -0.86 -20.04 -18.12
CA THR A 193 -1.26 -20.24 -16.72
C THR A 193 -2.75 -19.94 -16.54
N LYS A 194 -3.25 -20.14 -15.32
CA LYS A 194 -4.62 -19.77 -14.96
C LYS A 194 -4.75 -18.26 -14.85
N ILE A 195 -5.68 -17.68 -15.62
CA ILE A 195 -5.90 -16.24 -15.63
C ILE A 195 -6.78 -15.83 -14.45
N GLN A 196 -6.26 -14.89 -13.67
CA GLN A 196 -6.98 -14.35 -12.52
C GLN A 196 -8.12 -13.45 -13.01
N GLN A 197 -9.36 -13.84 -12.71
CA GLN A 197 -10.55 -13.09 -13.14
C GLN A 197 -10.72 -11.79 -12.36
N LEU A 198 -10.48 -11.85 -11.04
CA LEU A 198 -10.65 -10.74 -10.13
C LEU A 198 -9.35 -10.53 -9.36
N HIS A 199 -8.74 -9.37 -9.56
CA HIS A 199 -7.50 -9.03 -8.89
C HIS A 199 -7.78 -8.52 -7.46
N THR A 200 -6.83 -8.78 -6.58
CA THR A 200 -6.75 -8.34 -5.19
C THR A 200 -6.81 -6.81 -5.15
N SER A 201 -7.54 -6.29 -4.15
CA SER A 201 -7.64 -4.85 -3.93
C SER A 201 -6.33 -4.30 -3.36
N ILE A 202 -5.91 -3.16 -3.90
CA ILE A 202 -4.80 -2.37 -3.40
C ILE A 202 -5.34 -1.39 -2.38
N LYS A 203 -4.76 -1.39 -1.18
CA LYS A 203 -5.14 -0.56 -0.03
C LYS A 203 -4.02 0.43 0.27
N GLY A 204 -4.33 1.47 1.05
CA GLY A 204 -3.35 2.49 1.45
C GLY A 204 -3.16 3.64 0.45
N VAL A 205 -3.89 3.64 -0.68
CA VAL A 205 -3.94 4.82 -1.57
C VAL A 205 -4.83 5.88 -0.94
N TYR A 206 -4.28 7.07 -0.75
CA TYR A 206 -4.97 8.21 -0.15
C TYR A 206 -6.26 8.55 -0.93
N GLY A 207 -7.33 8.86 -0.20
CA GLY A 207 -8.64 9.18 -0.79
C GLY A 207 -9.41 8.00 -1.39
N THR A 208 -8.89 6.77 -1.29
CA THR A 208 -9.65 5.55 -1.66
C THR A 208 -10.49 5.01 -0.50
N GLN A 209 -11.48 4.17 -0.80
CA GLN A 209 -12.27 3.49 0.23
C GLN A 209 -11.41 2.54 1.07
N THR A 210 -11.84 2.26 2.30
CA THR A 210 -11.13 1.34 3.23
C THR A 210 -11.00 -0.09 2.69
N THR A 211 -11.87 -0.49 1.77
CA THR A 211 -11.84 -1.77 1.04
C THR A 211 -10.78 -1.81 -0.07
N GLY A 212 -10.17 -0.66 -0.38
CA GLY A 212 -9.18 -0.48 -1.45
C GLY A 212 -9.80 -0.36 -2.84
N GLY A 213 -8.94 -0.21 -3.85
CA GLY A 213 -9.31 -0.15 -5.27
C GLY A 213 -8.52 -1.14 -6.10
N ASN A 214 -8.81 -1.23 -7.40
CA ASN A 214 -8.04 -2.07 -8.32
C ASN A 214 -7.33 -1.24 -9.39
N ILE A 215 -6.12 -1.67 -9.76
CA ILE A 215 -5.37 -1.15 -10.93
C ILE A 215 -5.88 -1.80 -12.21
N VAL A 216 -6.15 -3.11 -12.18
CA VAL A 216 -6.74 -3.86 -13.30
C VAL A 216 -8.12 -4.35 -12.88
N SER A 217 -9.18 -3.85 -13.54
CA SER A 217 -10.56 -4.26 -13.27
C SER A 217 -11.50 -3.94 -14.43
N PHE A 218 -12.43 -4.87 -14.70
CA PHE A 218 -13.44 -4.73 -15.75
C PHE A 218 -14.81 -5.15 -15.19
N ASN A 219 -15.49 -4.21 -14.54
CA ASN A 219 -16.71 -4.46 -13.75
C ASN A 219 -18.03 -4.14 -14.46
N LEU A 220 -18.00 -3.42 -15.59
CA LEU A 220 -19.18 -3.09 -16.41
C LEU A 220 -18.96 -3.55 -17.85
N ASP A 221 -20.06 -3.77 -18.59
CA ASP A 221 -20.01 -4.24 -19.97
C ASP A 221 -19.28 -3.27 -20.91
N ALA A 222 -19.43 -1.96 -20.69
CA ALA A 222 -18.73 -0.93 -21.47
C ALA A 222 -17.19 -1.02 -21.37
N PHE A 223 -16.65 -1.73 -20.38
CA PHE A 223 -15.20 -1.92 -20.23
C PHE A 223 -14.69 -3.21 -20.87
N ARG A 224 -15.58 -4.05 -21.41
CA ARG A 224 -15.24 -5.34 -22.00
C ARG A 224 -14.88 -5.16 -23.47
N SER A 225 -13.99 -6.00 -24.00
CA SER A 225 -13.57 -5.95 -25.40
C SER A 225 -13.39 -7.36 -25.95
N TYR A 226 -13.62 -7.55 -27.26
CA TYR A 226 -13.43 -8.84 -27.94
C TYR A 226 -14.20 -10.01 -27.30
N GLY A 227 -15.39 -9.75 -26.74
CA GLY A 227 -16.21 -10.76 -26.07
C GLY A 227 -15.65 -11.29 -24.73
N LYS A 228 -14.52 -10.74 -24.25
CA LYS A 228 -13.89 -11.15 -23.01
C LYS A 228 -14.58 -10.48 -21.80
N LYS A 229 -14.52 -11.14 -20.64
CA LYS A 229 -15.15 -10.69 -19.39
C LYS A 229 -14.10 -10.63 -18.28
N GLN A 230 -14.25 -9.66 -17.36
CA GLN A 230 -13.40 -9.52 -16.17
C GLN A 230 -11.89 -9.57 -16.52
N GLY A 231 -11.07 -10.28 -15.75
CA GLY A 231 -9.62 -10.37 -15.95
C GLY A 231 -9.19 -10.92 -17.32
N LEU A 232 -10.06 -11.62 -18.06
CA LEU A 232 -9.74 -12.05 -19.43
C LEU A 232 -9.51 -10.87 -20.39
N ASN A 233 -10.04 -9.69 -20.08
CA ASN A 233 -9.81 -8.48 -20.88
C ASN A 233 -8.34 -8.01 -20.84
N ALA A 234 -7.63 -8.27 -19.74
CA ALA A 234 -6.19 -8.05 -19.60
C ALA A 234 -5.58 -9.24 -18.84
N PRO A 235 -5.35 -10.38 -19.53
CA PRO A 235 -4.98 -11.63 -18.88
C PRO A 235 -3.71 -11.52 -18.03
N VAL A 236 -3.85 -11.68 -16.72
CA VAL A 236 -2.73 -11.80 -15.78
C VAL A 236 -2.87 -13.14 -15.06
N GLY A 237 -1.79 -13.90 -15.02
CA GLY A 237 -1.75 -15.18 -14.31
C GLY A 237 -1.89 -15.01 -12.81
N ALA A 238 -2.49 -15.99 -12.13
CA ALA A 238 -2.71 -15.95 -10.68
C ALA A 238 -1.43 -15.65 -9.86
N GLU A 239 -0.30 -16.23 -10.24
CA GLU A 239 0.99 -15.99 -9.56
C GLU A 239 1.50 -14.55 -9.77
N ALA A 240 1.43 -14.04 -11.01
CA ALA A 240 1.82 -12.67 -11.31
C ALA A 240 0.88 -11.66 -10.62
N GLU A 241 -0.41 -11.98 -10.56
CA GLU A 241 -1.42 -11.16 -9.86
C GLU A 241 -1.15 -11.12 -8.35
N PHE A 242 -0.90 -12.27 -7.74
CA PHE A 242 -0.50 -12.36 -6.34
C PHE A 242 0.75 -11.51 -6.07
N ALA A 243 1.79 -11.69 -6.89
CA ALA A 243 3.08 -11.03 -6.71
C ALA A 243 2.95 -9.50 -6.79
N TYR A 244 2.37 -8.97 -7.88
CA TYR A 244 2.31 -7.52 -8.05
C TYR A 244 1.39 -6.84 -7.01
N THR A 245 0.29 -7.50 -6.59
CA THR A 245 -0.62 -6.93 -5.60
C THR A 245 -0.05 -6.99 -4.19
N THR A 246 0.67 -8.07 -3.85
CA THR A 246 1.40 -8.19 -2.59
C THR A 246 2.50 -7.14 -2.52
N ALA A 247 3.35 -7.03 -3.54
CA ALA A 247 4.37 -6.00 -3.65
C ALA A 247 3.81 -4.60 -3.40
N LEU A 248 2.74 -4.24 -4.11
CA LEU A 248 2.19 -2.90 -4.02
C LEU A 248 1.52 -2.62 -2.66
N ASN A 249 0.79 -3.58 -2.09
CA ASN A 249 0.23 -3.44 -0.75
C ASN A 249 1.32 -3.34 0.32
N THR A 250 2.44 -4.04 0.16
CA THR A 250 3.62 -3.89 1.04
C THR A 250 4.21 -2.49 0.93
N LEU A 251 4.40 -1.96 -0.28
CA LEU A 251 4.90 -0.60 -0.48
C LEU A 251 3.97 0.47 0.10
N LEU A 252 2.65 0.28 -0.01
CA LEU A 252 1.60 1.18 0.49
C LEU A 252 1.22 0.95 1.96
N HIS A 253 1.83 -0.01 2.62
CA HIS A 253 1.55 -0.27 4.03
C HIS A 253 1.91 0.97 4.86
N LYS A 254 1.13 1.30 5.89
CA LYS A 254 1.30 2.55 6.66
C LYS A 254 2.67 2.70 7.33
N ASP A 255 3.32 1.58 7.65
CA ASP A 255 4.67 1.57 8.25
C ASP A 255 5.79 1.51 7.19
N SER A 256 5.45 1.43 5.90
CA SER A 256 6.44 1.41 4.82
C SER A 256 7.11 2.77 4.68
N LYS A 257 8.44 2.77 4.60
CA LYS A 257 9.23 3.98 4.29
C LYS A 257 9.25 4.30 2.79
N GLN A 258 8.76 3.39 1.95
CA GLN A 258 8.84 3.44 0.49
C GLN A 258 7.61 4.09 -0.17
N HIS A 259 6.92 4.97 0.57
CA HIS A 259 5.85 5.78 0.02
C HIS A 259 5.77 7.17 0.66
N LEU A 260 5.21 8.12 -0.08
CA LEU A 260 4.82 9.44 0.42
C LEU A 260 3.61 9.99 -0.34
N LEU A 261 2.98 11.03 0.20
CA LEU A 261 1.91 11.76 -0.47
C LEU A 261 2.49 13.01 -1.16
N ILE A 262 2.19 13.18 -2.45
CA ILE A 262 2.60 14.35 -3.24
C ILE A 262 1.34 14.93 -3.90
N GLY A 263 0.89 16.09 -3.42
CA GLY A 263 -0.42 16.61 -3.81
C GLY A 263 -1.54 15.65 -3.42
N ASP A 264 -2.31 15.17 -4.41
CA ASP A 264 -3.35 14.15 -4.24
C ASP A 264 -2.88 12.72 -4.57
N ALA A 265 -1.62 12.54 -4.96
CA ALA A 265 -1.09 11.26 -5.43
C ALA A 265 -0.26 10.55 -4.36
N THR A 266 -0.67 9.32 -4.01
CA THR A 266 0.17 8.40 -3.22
C THR A 266 1.27 7.85 -4.11
N THR A 267 2.52 8.18 -3.79
CA THR A 267 3.69 7.83 -4.58
C THR A 267 4.47 6.72 -3.88
N VAL A 268 4.64 5.59 -4.54
CA VAL A 268 5.51 4.49 -4.10
C VAL A 268 6.78 4.43 -4.95
N PHE A 269 7.85 3.90 -4.38
CA PHE A 269 9.13 3.82 -5.07
C PHE A 269 10.00 2.66 -4.58
N TRP A 270 10.78 2.07 -5.48
CA TRP A 270 11.65 0.93 -5.18
C TRP A 270 12.76 0.81 -6.23
N SER A 271 13.83 0.11 -5.89
CA SER A 271 14.89 -0.28 -6.83
C SER A 271 14.79 -1.74 -7.23
N GLU A 272 15.35 -2.04 -8.41
CA GLU A 272 15.54 -3.38 -8.94
C GLU A 272 16.33 -4.27 -7.96
N LYS A 273 17.34 -3.70 -7.28
CA LYS A 273 18.10 -4.35 -6.19
C LYS A 273 17.89 -3.59 -4.88
N LYS A 274 18.17 -4.22 -3.74
CA LYS A 274 18.08 -3.54 -2.43
C LYS A 274 19.10 -2.40 -2.42
N SER A 275 18.67 -1.19 -2.07
CA SER A 275 19.55 -0.03 -2.01
C SER A 275 19.13 0.92 -0.89
N ALA A 276 20.08 1.64 -0.29
CA ALA A 276 19.82 2.67 0.71
C ALA A 276 18.96 3.82 0.16
N PHE A 277 18.98 4.03 -1.17
CA PHE A 277 18.15 5.03 -1.82
C PHE A 277 16.64 4.76 -1.61
N GLU A 278 16.23 3.50 -1.45
CA GLU A 278 14.84 3.12 -1.13
C GLU A 278 14.39 3.67 0.24
N SER A 279 15.29 3.80 1.21
CA SER A 279 14.96 4.37 2.52
C SER A 279 15.09 5.90 2.56
N ASP A 280 15.93 6.47 1.70
CA ASP A 280 16.25 7.89 1.72
C ASP A 280 15.29 8.74 0.87
N PHE A 281 14.75 8.17 -0.22
CA PHE A 281 14.01 8.93 -1.24
C PHE A 281 12.85 9.76 -0.69
N ALA A 282 12.08 9.24 0.27
CA ALA A 282 10.99 10.01 0.88
C ALA A 282 11.47 11.27 1.62
N PHE A 283 12.65 11.21 2.25
CA PHE A 283 13.18 12.33 3.04
C PHE A 283 13.56 13.53 2.18
N PHE A 284 13.84 13.34 0.89
CA PHE A 284 14.12 14.45 -0.04
C PHE A 284 12.89 15.33 -0.30
N PHE A 285 11.68 14.82 -0.04
CA PHE A 285 10.44 15.51 -0.43
C PHE A 285 9.47 15.77 0.72
N LYS A 286 9.61 15.05 1.85
CA LYS A 286 8.81 15.27 3.04
C LYS A 286 9.15 16.61 3.70
N GLU A 287 8.15 17.25 4.31
CA GLU A 287 8.42 18.34 5.25
C GLU A 287 9.15 17.75 6.46
N PRO A 288 10.21 18.40 6.98
CA PRO A 288 10.90 17.93 8.16
C PRO A 288 9.95 17.76 9.36
N ASP A 289 10.15 16.69 10.13
CA ASP A 289 9.39 16.48 11.35
C ASP A 289 9.74 17.58 12.37
N LYS A 290 8.74 18.05 13.12
CA LYS A 290 8.94 19.13 14.10
C LYS A 290 9.87 18.72 15.25
N ASP A 291 9.87 17.43 15.57
CA ASP A 291 10.66 16.87 16.68
C ASP A 291 12.11 16.58 16.27
N ASP A 292 12.37 16.39 14.98
CA ASP A 292 13.72 16.21 14.42
C ASP A 292 13.83 16.84 13.02
N PRO A 293 13.99 18.17 12.93
CA PRO A 293 14.04 18.89 11.67
C PRO A 293 15.34 18.63 10.88
N ASP A 294 16.37 18.06 11.53
CA ASP A 294 17.70 17.93 10.97
C ASP A 294 17.87 16.67 10.13
N ILE A 295 17.10 15.60 10.38
CA ILE A 295 17.18 14.35 9.60
C ILE A 295 17.05 14.61 8.09
N GLY A 296 16.04 15.37 7.68
CA GLY A 296 15.81 15.68 6.26
C GLY A 296 16.99 16.43 5.65
N THR A 297 17.49 17.43 6.37
CA THR A 297 18.66 18.23 5.97
C THR A 297 19.92 17.37 5.85
N GLN A 298 20.16 16.46 6.80
CA GLN A 298 21.28 15.53 6.76
C GLN A 298 21.19 14.57 5.56
N LYS A 299 19.99 14.08 5.22
CA LYS A 299 19.79 13.25 4.02
C LYS A 299 20.06 14.00 2.73
N VAL A 300 19.64 15.26 2.65
CA VAL A 300 19.98 16.12 1.51
C VAL A 300 21.49 16.33 1.44
N LYS A 301 22.17 16.65 2.55
CA LYS A 301 23.65 16.79 2.57
C LYS A 301 24.36 15.50 2.13
N ALA A 302 23.92 14.35 2.63
CA ALA A 302 24.43 13.05 2.21
C ALA A 302 24.21 12.79 0.70
N LEU A 303 23.09 13.26 0.13
CA LEU A 303 22.87 13.21 -1.33
C LEU A 303 23.87 14.08 -2.10
N PHE A 304 24.21 15.28 -1.61
CA PHE A 304 25.24 16.13 -2.23
C PHE A 304 26.63 15.46 -2.15
N GLU A 305 27.01 14.98 -0.97
CA GLU A 305 28.30 14.33 -0.72
C GLU A 305 28.45 13.04 -1.54
N SER A 306 27.42 12.22 -1.63
CA SER A 306 27.45 10.94 -2.36
C SER A 306 27.63 11.10 -3.88
N ILE A 307 27.17 12.21 -4.45
CA ILE A 307 27.41 12.56 -5.86
C ILE A 307 28.86 13.05 -6.06
N GLU A 308 29.42 13.79 -5.11
CA GLU A 308 30.79 14.32 -5.16
C GLU A 308 31.86 13.26 -4.91
N THR A 309 31.63 12.40 -3.91
CA THR A 309 32.49 11.28 -3.53
C THR A 309 32.36 10.09 -4.47
N GLY A 310 31.29 10.05 -5.28
CA GLY A 310 30.95 8.89 -6.09
C GLY A 310 30.44 7.70 -5.27
N ALA A 311 29.96 7.90 -4.03
CA ALA A 311 29.35 6.82 -3.25
C ALA A 311 28.12 6.20 -3.94
N TYR A 312 27.42 6.97 -4.80
CA TYR A 312 26.42 6.41 -5.70
C TYR A 312 26.99 5.84 -7.00
N ARG A 313 28.28 5.99 -7.34
CA ARG A 313 28.93 5.45 -8.57
C ARG A 313 29.34 3.98 -8.47
N ASP A 314 29.50 3.42 -7.27
CA ASP A 314 29.66 1.97 -7.10
C ASP A 314 28.34 1.24 -7.43
N ASP A 315 28.33 -0.10 -7.41
CA ASP A 315 27.37 -1.07 -7.99
C ASP A 315 25.85 -0.74 -7.99
N ASP A 316 25.41 0.23 -7.19
CA ASP A 316 24.04 0.77 -7.12
C ASP A 316 23.72 1.94 -8.11
N SER A 317 24.70 2.67 -8.66
CA SER A 317 24.46 3.85 -9.55
C SER A 317 23.47 3.56 -10.66
N ASN A 318 23.74 2.48 -11.39
CA ASN A 318 23.04 2.06 -12.59
C ASN A 318 21.86 1.14 -12.26
N THR A 319 21.60 0.86 -10.97
CA THR A 319 20.42 0.11 -10.55
C THR A 319 19.17 0.87 -10.95
N ARG A 320 18.25 0.19 -11.65
CA ARG A 320 16.97 0.81 -12.02
C ARG A 320 16.18 1.14 -10.75
N PHE A 321 15.61 2.33 -10.76
CA PHE A 321 14.73 2.85 -9.74
C PHE A 321 13.38 3.17 -10.39
N TYR A 322 12.33 2.83 -9.67
CA TYR A 322 10.95 2.87 -10.14
C TYR A 322 10.15 3.79 -9.24
N ILE A 323 9.36 4.69 -9.83
CA ILE A 323 8.51 5.61 -9.10
C ILE A 323 7.11 5.57 -9.70
N LEU A 324 6.11 5.27 -8.87
CA LEU A 324 4.72 5.10 -9.29
C LEU A 324 3.81 6.02 -8.49
N GLY A 325 3.16 6.97 -9.17
CA GLY A 325 2.14 7.84 -8.59
C GLY A 325 0.73 7.26 -8.79
N LEU A 326 0.01 7.04 -7.70
CA LEU A 326 -1.35 6.50 -7.66
C LEU A 326 -2.33 7.57 -7.18
N ALA A 327 -3.45 7.74 -7.87
CA ALA A 327 -4.52 8.62 -7.42
C ALA A 327 -5.85 7.87 -7.24
N PRO A 328 -6.69 8.34 -6.31
CA PRO A 328 -8.03 7.80 -6.14
C PRO A 328 -8.89 8.12 -7.37
N ASN A 329 -9.65 7.13 -7.85
CA ASN A 329 -10.66 7.32 -8.89
C ASN A 329 -11.90 6.45 -8.59
N SER A 330 -12.73 6.91 -7.65
CA SER A 330 -13.92 6.19 -7.17
C SER A 330 -13.59 4.74 -6.75
N ALA A 331 -13.85 3.76 -7.61
CA ALA A 331 -13.60 2.33 -7.36
C ALA A 331 -12.28 1.80 -7.98
N ARG A 332 -11.56 2.65 -8.72
CA ARG A 332 -10.31 2.32 -9.41
C ARG A 332 -9.16 3.19 -8.91
N ILE A 333 -7.96 2.71 -9.14
CA ILE A 333 -6.75 3.49 -8.91
C ILE A 333 -6.24 3.95 -10.27
N ALA A 334 -6.08 5.27 -10.41
CA ALA A 334 -5.52 5.87 -11.61
C ALA A 334 -3.99 5.97 -11.48
N ILE A 335 -3.28 5.67 -12.57
CA ILE A 335 -1.84 5.90 -12.65
C ILE A 335 -1.63 7.38 -13.02
N ARG A 336 -1.12 8.18 -12.07
CA ARG A 336 -0.82 9.61 -12.29
C ARG A 336 0.47 9.79 -13.07
N PHE A 337 1.49 9.03 -12.72
CA PHE A 337 2.78 9.01 -13.40
C PHE A 337 3.49 7.70 -13.10
N TRP A 338 4.37 7.31 -14.01
CA TRP A 338 5.24 6.15 -13.90
C TRP A 338 6.60 6.56 -14.44
N GLN A 339 7.62 6.56 -13.58
CA GLN A 339 8.97 6.94 -13.95
C GLN A 339 9.92 5.78 -13.72
N VAL A 340 10.80 5.58 -14.70
CA VAL A 340 11.86 4.59 -14.67
C VAL A 340 13.14 5.31 -15.04
N GLY A 341 14.14 5.17 -14.19
CA GLY A 341 15.48 5.71 -14.40
C GLY A 341 16.45 4.93 -13.53
N THR A 342 17.67 5.41 -13.42
CA THR A 342 18.67 4.88 -12.51
C THR A 342 18.70 5.70 -11.22
N ILE A 343 19.25 5.11 -10.14
CA ILE A 343 19.49 5.85 -8.89
C ILE A 343 20.33 7.10 -9.16
N SER A 344 21.38 6.98 -9.97
CA SER A 344 22.26 8.10 -10.31
C SER A 344 21.52 9.24 -11.05
N GLU A 345 20.64 8.91 -11.99
CA GLU A 345 19.85 9.91 -12.71
C GLU A 345 18.90 10.67 -11.77
N PHE A 346 18.16 9.94 -10.92
CA PHE A 346 17.25 10.59 -9.97
C PHE A 346 18.02 11.40 -8.92
N ALA A 347 19.12 10.87 -8.37
CA ALA A 347 19.97 11.58 -7.43
C ALA A 347 20.46 12.91 -8.01
N THR A 348 20.95 12.89 -9.26
CA THR A 348 21.42 14.09 -9.97
C THR A 348 20.29 15.10 -10.17
N ARG A 349 19.11 14.66 -10.59
CA ARG A 349 17.95 15.53 -10.82
C ARG A 349 17.39 16.13 -9.52
N ILE A 350 17.42 15.38 -8.42
CA ILE A 350 17.02 15.83 -7.09
C ILE A 350 18.03 16.86 -6.53
N ARG A 351 19.34 16.59 -6.67
CA ARG A 351 20.39 17.57 -6.33
C ARG A 351 20.18 18.87 -7.11
N GLN A 352 19.95 18.77 -8.41
CA GLN A 352 19.70 19.94 -9.26
C GLN A 352 18.49 20.75 -8.76
N TYR A 353 17.42 20.08 -8.33
CA TYR A 353 16.28 20.74 -7.71
C TYR A 353 16.67 21.56 -6.48
N PHE A 354 17.45 20.99 -5.55
CA PHE A 354 17.90 21.74 -4.36
C PHE A 354 18.82 22.92 -4.71
N GLU A 355 19.71 22.76 -5.68
CA GLU A 355 20.57 23.85 -6.19
C GLU A 355 19.74 24.98 -6.84
N ASP A 356 18.70 24.63 -7.60
CA ASP A 356 17.82 25.60 -8.25
C ASP A 356 17.17 26.53 -7.22
N PHE A 357 16.69 25.97 -6.11
CA PHE A 357 16.00 26.67 -5.02
C PHE A 357 16.93 27.29 -3.97
N SER A 358 18.25 27.07 -4.06
CA SER A 358 19.20 27.66 -3.13
C SER A 358 19.28 29.19 -3.30
N ILE A 359 19.09 29.94 -2.23
CA ILE A 359 19.22 31.41 -2.17
C ILE A 359 19.79 31.81 -0.81
N ILE A 360 20.27 33.04 -0.67
CA ILE A 360 20.57 33.64 0.63
C ILE A 360 19.25 33.89 1.35
N LYS A 361 19.15 33.44 2.62
CA LYS A 361 17.93 33.49 3.41
C LYS A 361 18.21 34.07 4.81
N PRO A 362 17.21 34.64 5.48
CA PRO A 362 17.28 34.95 6.91
C PRO A 362 17.55 33.70 7.77
N PRO A 363 18.10 33.85 9.00
CA PRO A 363 18.49 32.72 9.86
C PRO A 363 17.35 31.77 10.27
N ASN A 364 16.10 32.21 10.20
CA ASN A 364 14.92 31.44 10.59
C ASN A 364 14.26 30.66 9.43
N GLU A 365 14.84 30.71 8.23
CA GLU A 365 14.38 29.92 7.09
C GLU A 365 15.10 28.57 7.02
N PRO A 366 14.42 27.51 6.56
CA PRO A 366 15.06 26.21 6.38
C PRO A 366 16.14 26.27 5.28
N GLU A 367 17.22 25.50 5.48
CA GLU A 367 18.33 25.39 4.53
C GLU A 367 17.83 24.90 3.16
N TYR A 368 17.02 23.84 3.15
CA TYR A 368 16.36 23.30 1.96
C TYR A 368 14.83 23.43 2.06
N TYR A 369 14.17 23.72 0.94
CA TYR A 369 12.72 23.75 0.89
C TYR A 369 12.15 22.38 0.48
N SER A 370 11.15 21.89 1.20
CA SER A 370 10.37 20.73 0.77
C SER A 370 9.42 21.11 -0.38
N ILE A 371 8.92 20.11 -1.11
CA ILE A 371 7.88 20.32 -2.11
C ILE A 371 6.64 20.94 -1.48
N TRP A 372 6.22 20.46 -0.30
CA TRP A 372 5.05 20.99 0.39
C TRP A 372 5.23 22.47 0.74
N ARG A 373 6.41 22.87 1.26
CA ARG A 373 6.72 24.27 1.61
C ARG A 373 6.66 25.18 0.39
N ILE A 374 7.12 24.71 -0.76
CA ILE A 374 7.05 25.46 -2.03
C ILE A 374 5.59 25.61 -2.48
N LEU A 375 4.86 24.51 -2.52
CA LEU A 375 3.48 24.46 -3.02
C LEU A 375 2.50 25.25 -2.12
N VAL A 376 2.66 25.18 -0.80
CA VAL A 376 1.79 25.91 0.12
C VAL A 376 1.98 27.43 -0.06
N ASN A 377 3.19 27.90 -0.36
CA ASN A 377 3.45 29.34 -0.55
C ASN A 377 2.99 29.91 -1.90
N ILE A 378 2.49 29.07 -2.80
CA ILE A 378 1.78 29.51 -4.02
C ILE A 378 0.26 29.29 -3.94
N ALA A 379 -0.22 28.64 -2.87
CA ALA A 379 -1.62 28.43 -2.58
C ALA A 379 -2.26 29.67 -1.94
N THR A 380 -3.57 29.81 -2.11
CA THR A 380 -4.34 30.90 -1.49
C THR A 380 -4.26 30.79 0.03
N GLN A 381 -3.98 31.90 0.73
CA GLN A 381 -3.80 31.97 2.19
C GLN A 381 -2.71 31.07 2.76
N ASP A 382 -1.82 30.53 1.92
CA ASP A 382 -0.81 29.55 2.32
C ASP A 382 -1.41 28.34 3.05
N LYS A 383 -2.55 27.86 2.54
CA LYS A 383 -3.29 26.70 3.07
C LYS A 383 -3.12 25.47 2.21
N THR A 384 -2.95 24.30 2.85
CA THR A 384 -2.66 23.03 2.16
C THR A 384 -3.82 22.61 1.26
N GLU A 385 -5.06 22.80 1.71
CA GLU A 385 -6.28 22.49 0.96
C GLU A 385 -6.44 23.32 -0.33
N ASN A 386 -5.69 24.43 -0.45
CA ASN A 386 -5.73 25.32 -1.62
C ASN A 386 -4.60 25.02 -2.62
N ILE A 387 -3.77 23.99 -2.39
CA ILE A 387 -2.73 23.58 -3.33
C ILE A 387 -3.39 22.93 -4.55
N PRO A 388 -3.16 23.44 -5.79
CA PRO A 388 -3.72 22.83 -6.99
C PRO A 388 -3.13 21.42 -7.20
N PRO A 389 -3.95 20.34 -7.22
CA PRO A 389 -3.44 18.97 -7.27
C PRO A 389 -2.58 18.67 -8.51
N ASN A 390 -3.04 19.13 -9.69
CA ASN A 390 -2.29 18.94 -10.94
C ASN A 390 -0.91 19.61 -10.88
N LEU A 391 -0.80 20.77 -10.24
CA LEU A 391 0.46 21.50 -10.14
C LEU A 391 1.49 20.78 -9.25
N ALA A 392 1.03 20.13 -8.18
CA ALA A 392 1.90 19.31 -7.33
C ALA A 392 2.49 18.13 -8.13
N GLY A 393 1.64 17.43 -8.89
CA GLY A 393 2.06 16.32 -9.75
C GLY A 393 3.00 16.75 -10.87
N ASP A 394 2.67 17.83 -11.57
CA ASP A 394 3.48 18.37 -12.68
C ASP A 394 4.83 18.88 -12.19
N PHE A 395 4.87 19.54 -11.03
CA PHE A 395 6.11 19.99 -10.41
C PHE A 395 7.01 18.80 -10.04
N MET A 396 6.47 17.80 -9.35
CA MET A 396 7.22 16.59 -9.02
C MET A 396 7.74 15.88 -10.27
N ARG A 397 6.89 15.74 -11.30
CA ARG A 397 7.28 15.15 -12.56
C ARG A 397 8.45 15.91 -13.20
N SER A 398 8.41 17.23 -13.24
CA SER A 398 9.51 18.03 -13.80
C SER A 398 10.83 17.90 -13.03
N ILE A 399 10.77 17.70 -11.70
CA ILE A 399 11.95 17.36 -10.90
C ILE A 399 12.49 16.00 -11.35
N LEU A 400 11.64 14.97 -11.34
CA LEU A 400 12.01 13.59 -11.66
C LEU A 400 12.48 13.39 -13.11
N ASP A 401 11.92 14.13 -14.06
CA ASP A 401 12.28 14.05 -15.49
C ASP A 401 13.47 14.94 -15.84
N GLY A 402 13.87 15.85 -14.94
CA GLY A 402 14.93 16.80 -15.22
C GLY A 402 14.53 17.91 -16.21
N THR A 403 13.23 18.08 -16.50
CA THR A 403 12.71 19.02 -17.50
C THR A 403 12.48 20.43 -16.92
N PRO A 404 12.15 21.46 -17.74
CA PRO A 404 11.70 22.74 -17.23
C PRO A 404 10.53 22.60 -16.23
N TYR A 405 10.50 23.49 -15.24
CA TYR A 405 9.38 23.58 -14.30
C TYR A 405 8.10 24.06 -15.02
N PRO A 406 6.89 23.65 -14.57
CA PRO A 406 5.64 24.08 -15.18
C PRO A 406 5.49 25.61 -15.14
N ALA A 407 5.12 26.23 -16.26
CA ALA A 407 4.88 27.68 -16.32
C ALA A 407 3.81 28.15 -15.31
N THR A 408 2.85 27.28 -15.03
CA THR A 408 1.80 27.48 -14.01
C THR A 408 2.37 27.65 -12.60
N LEU A 409 3.55 27.09 -12.30
CA LEU A 409 4.24 27.27 -11.02
C LEU A 409 4.70 28.72 -10.81
N MET A 410 5.36 29.29 -11.81
CA MET A 410 5.79 30.70 -11.79
C MET A 410 4.58 31.64 -11.79
N GLN A 411 3.58 31.37 -12.63
CA GLN A 411 2.35 32.17 -12.68
C GLN A 411 1.63 32.20 -11.33
N ALA A 412 1.56 31.06 -10.63
CA ALA A 412 0.96 30.98 -9.31
C ALA A 412 1.74 31.83 -8.29
N ALA A 413 3.08 31.78 -8.31
CA ALA A 413 3.91 32.61 -7.43
C ALA A 413 3.72 34.11 -7.67
N ILE A 414 3.74 34.55 -8.94
CA ILE A 414 3.51 35.96 -9.30
C ILE A 414 2.12 36.42 -8.86
N ARG A 415 1.09 35.59 -9.09
CA ARG A 415 -0.28 35.89 -8.66
C ARG A 415 -0.35 36.11 -7.15
N ARG A 416 0.33 35.29 -6.33
CA ARG A 416 0.37 35.48 -4.88
C ARG A 416 1.11 36.75 -4.46
N ILE A 417 2.21 37.08 -5.14
CA ILE A 417 2.95 38.33 -4.90
C ILE A 417 2.05 39.55 -5.19
N HIS A 418 1.22 39.51 -6.24
CA HIS A 418 0.28 40.58 -6.53
C HIS A 418 -0.91 40.63 -5.57
N SER A 419 -1.42 39.48 -5.12
CA SER A 419 -2.64 39.41 -4.32
C SER A 419 -2.44 39.66 -2.82
N ASP A 420 -1.26 39.32 -2.29
CA ASP A 420 -1.03 39.41 -0.85
C ASP A 420 -0.82 40.88 -0.42
N SER A 421 -1.41 41.26 0.72
CA SER A 421 -1.31 42.62 1.24
C SER A 421 0.08 42.90 1.85
N GLU A 422 0.62 41.93 2.59
CA GLU A 422 1.88 42.01 3.34
C GLU A 422 2.80 40.81 3.05
N TYR A 423 4.10 40.95 3.33
CA TYR A 423 5.12 39.89 3.16
C TYR A 423 5.04 39.15 1.80
N ARG A 424 4.84 39.92 0.73
CA ARG A 424 4.49 39.41 -0.61
C ARG A 424 5.59 38.55 -1.23
N VAL A 425 6.84 38.99 -1.09
CA VAL A 425 8.03 38.30 -1.61
C VAL A 425 8.73 37.57 -0.47
N LYS A 426 8.15 36.43 -0.06
CA LYS A 426 8.79 35.53 0.90
C LYS A 426 10.05 34.90 0.30
N PRO A 427 11.07 34.53 1.11
CA PRO A 427 12.27 33.84 0.62
C PRO A 427 11.96 32.64 -0.28
N VAL A 428 11.00 31.79 0.09
CA VAL A 428 10.56 30.65 -0.73
C VAL A 428 9.97 31.04 -2.10
N ARG A 429 9.27 32.17 -2.21
CA ARG A 429 8.73 32.65 -3.49
C ARG A 429 9.84 33.23 -4.37
N ALA A 430 10.80 33.94 -3.77
CA ALA A 430 12.00 34.39 -4.47
C ALA A 430 12.84 33.21 -4.98
N ALA A 431 13.03 32.18 -4.14
CA ALA A 431 13.69 30.93 -4.51
C ALA A 431 12.99 30.22 -5.68
N LEU A 432 11.65 30.12 -5.66
CA LEU A 432 10.86 29.55 -6.74
C LEU A 432 11.05 30.30 -8.05
N ILE A 433 10.99 31.64 -8.04
CA ILE A 433 11.14 32.44 -9.26
C ILE A 433 12.56 32.29 -9.81
N LYS A 434 13.59 32.35 -8.95
CA LYS A 434 14.98 32.06 -9.36
C LYS A 434 15.10 30.67 -9.97
N ALA A 435 14.60 29.65 -9.27
CA ALA A 435 14.66 28.26 -9.70
C ALA A 435 14.02 28.08 -11.08
N TYR A 436 12.83 28.66 -11.28
CA TYR A 436 12.13 28.67 -12.55
C TYR A 436 12.97 29.32 -13.65
N LEU A 437 13.39 30.57 -13.47
CA LEU A 437 14.11 31.32 -14.50
C LEU A 437 15.46 30.68 -14.86
N ASN A 438 16.24 30.27 -13.87
CA ASN A 438 17.54 29.63 -14.10
C ASN A 438 17.39 28.28 -14.81
N ARG A 439 16.39 27.49 -14.45
CA ARG A 439 16.11 26.23 -15.15
C ARG A 439 15.58 26.49 -16.56
N TYR A 440 14.64 27.42 -16.73
CA TYR A 440 14.12 27.81 -18.03
C TYR A 440 15.23 28.25 -18.98
N ASN A 441 16.11 29.18 -18.56
CA ASN A 441 17.20 29.69 -19.39
C ASN A 441 18.25 28.63 -19.78
N ARG A 442 18.41 27.56 -18.98
CA ARG A 442 19.28 26.43 -19.38
C ARG A 442 18.71 25.62 -20.54
N PHE A 443 17.39 25.50 -20.62
CA PHE A 443 16.70 24.80 -21.70
C PHE A 443 16.40 25.70 -22.90
N TYR A 444 16.21 27.00 -22.66
CA TYR A 444 15.86 28.00 -23.65
C TYR A 444 16.81 29.21 -23.53
N PRO A 445 18.07 29.08 -23.97
CA PRO A 445 19.10 30.11 -23.80
C PRO A 445 18.95 31.34 -24.71
N ASN A 446 17.94 31.35 -25.59
CA ASN A 446 17.74 32.38 -26.63
C ASN A 446 16.43 33.14 -26.43
#